data_AF-A0A7W0P385-F1
#
_entry.id   AF-A0A7W0P385-F1
#
_cell.length_a   1.000
_cell.length_b   1.000
_cell.length_c   1.000
_cell.angle_alpha   90.00
_cell.angle_beta   90.00
_cell.angle_gamma   90.00
#
_symmetry.space_group_name_H-M   'P 1'
#
loop_
_entity.id
_entity.type
_entity.pdbx_description
1 polymer ?
#
loop_
_entity_poly.entity_id
_entity_poly.type
_entity_poly.pdbx_seq_one_letter_code
_entity_poly.pdbx_strand_id
1 'polypeptide(L)'
;AESHDRVMLVEVMGRNAGWIAVYAGMAGGADAILIPEQPFDLDDGCDHLRRRHASRSSFSIVVVAEGAVPKEGTLELPEPPVDENGFPRLGGVAYHLAPEIEKRTGFQTRVTILGHLQRGGSPVAFDRVLGTRFGIAAADLVAAGGWGRMVARKAQDIGDVTLAEAVAQRNLLPPELYREAEVFFG
;
A
#
# COMPACT_ATOMS: atom_id res chain seq x y z
N ALA A 1 18.23 -22.75 6.78
CA ALA A 1 17.92 -22.16 5.45
C ALA A 1 18.47 -20.74 5.39
N GLU A 2 19.73 -20.61 5.82
CA GLU A 2 20.52 -19.39 5.98
C GLU A 2 21.68 -19.50 4.99
N SER A 3 21.89 -18.50 4.13
CA SER A 3 23.15 -18.13 3.43
C SER A 3 22.92 -17.43 2.08
N HIS A 4 21.82 -16.70 1.89
CA HIS A 4 21.66 -15.88 0.69
C HIS A 4 21.05 -14.56 1.08
N ASP A 5 21.79 -13.49 0.81
CA ASP A 5 21.42 -12.10 0.99
C ASP A 5 20.22 -11.82 0.08
N ARG A 6 19.03 -11.75 0.67
CA ARG A 6 17.77 -11.70 -0.07
C ARG A 6 16.98 -10.44 0.21
N VAL A 7 16.43 -9.86 -0.85
CA VAL A 7 15.39 -8.83 -0.76
C VAL A 7 14.08 -9.44 -1.24
N MET A 8 13.03 -9.32 -0.43
CA MET A 8 11.69 -9.79 -0.75
C MET A 8 10.81 -8.56 -1.03
N LEU A 9 10.48 -8.33 -2.30
CA LEU A 9 9.49 -7.32 -2.68
C LEU A 9 8.10 -7.94 -2.60
N VAL A 10 7.22 -7.33 -1.80
CA VAL A 10 5.82 -7.72 -1.68
C VAL A 10 4.96 -6.59 -2.22
N GLU A 11 4.44 -6.77 -3.42
CA GLU A 11 3.56 -5.79 -4.06
C GLU A 11 2.11 -5.97 -3.61
N VAL A 12 1.54 -4.90 -3.07
CA VAL A 12 0.18 -4.84 -2.52
C VAL A 12 -0.67 -3.82 -3.27
N MET A 13 -2.00 -3.90 -3.10
CA MET A 13 -2.90 -2.89 -3.67
C MET A 13 -2.65 -1.53 -3.02
N GLY A 14 -2.94 -0.45 -3.74
CA GLY A 14 -2.67 0.91 -3.23
C GLY A 14 -2.42 1.93 -4.32
N ARG A 15 -3.35 2.06 -5.27
CA ARG A 15 -3.23 2.96 -6.44
C ARG A 15 -2.86 4.40 -6.10
N ASN A 16 -3.60 5.03 -5.19
CA ASN A 16 -3.42 6.45 -4.85
C ASN A 16 -3.14 6.67 -3.37
N ALA A 17 -3.20 5.61 -2.55
CA ALA A 17 -3.04 5.72 -1.11
C ALA A 17 -2.33 4.49 -0.54
N GLY A 18 -1.42 4.75 0.40
CA GLY A 18 -0.50 3.79 0.99
C GLY A 18 -1.03 2.98 2.17
N TRP A 19 -2.33 3.08 2.52
CA TRP A 19 -2.91 2.44 3.71
C TRP A 19 -2.59 0.96 3.84
N ILE A 20 -2.78 0.18 2.77
CA ILE A 20 -2.52 -1.27 2.78
C ILE A 20 -1.02 -1.53 2.98
N ALA A 21 -0.16 -0.83 2.24
CA ALA A 21 1.28 -1.00 2.32
C ALA A 21 1.83 -0.67 3.70
N VAL A 22 1.37 0.42 4.32
CA VAL A 22 1.82 0.82 5.66
C VAL A 22 1.32 -0.14 6.73
N TYR A 23 0.03 -0.47 6.75
CA TYR A 23 -0.49 -1.41 7.75
C TYR A 23 0.11 -2.81 7.59
N ALA A 24 0.24 -3.31 6.36
CA ALA A 24 0.86 -4.60 6.09
C ALA A 24 2.34 -4.60 6.45
N GLY A 25 3.07 -3.52 6.12
CA GLY A 25 4.48 -3.39 6.45
C GLY A 25 4.73 -3.29 7.95
N MET A 26 3.97 -2.46 8.67
CA MET A 26 4.06 -2.38 10.13
C MET A 26 3.72 -3.71 10.81
N ALA A 27 2.63 -4.37 10.40
CA ALA A 27 2.21 -5.64 10.98
C ALA A 27 3.16 -6.80 10.61
N GLY A 28 3.74 -6.76 9.41
CA GLY A 28 4.62 -7.80 8.87
C GLY A 28 6.11 -7.61 9.17
N GLY A 29 6.50 -6.48 9.79
CA GLY A 29 7.90 -6.16 10.05
C GLY A 29 8.68 -5.88 8.77
N ALA A 30 8.13 -5.05 7.89
CA ALA A 30 8.83 -4.61 6.67
C ALA A 30 9.98 -3.66 7.02
N ASP A 31 11.06 -3.82 6.26
CA ASP A 31 12.31 -3.06 6.42
C ASP A 31 12.33 -1.80 5.57
N ALA A 32 11.42 -1.71 4.60
CA ALA A 32 11.08 -0.49 3.89
C ALA A 32 9.65 -0.60 3.34
N ILE A 33 8.96 0.53 3.24
CA ILE A 33 7.60 0.61 2.70
C ILE A 33 7.54 1.73 1.66
N LEU A 34 7.19 1.38 0.42
CA LEU A 34 7.05 2.32 -0.69
C LEU A 34 5.56 2.61 -0.93
N ILE A 35 5.19 3.89 -0.89
CA ILE A 35 3.80 4.35 -1.03
C ILE A 35 3.67 5.49 -2.05
N PRO A 36 2.47 5.69 -2.65
CA PRO A 36 2.24 6.78 -3.60
C PRO A 36 2.46 8.17 -3.01
N GLU A 37 2.16 8.36 -1.71
CA GLU A 37 2.26 9.65 -1.03
C GLU A 37 3.71 10.09 -0.76
N GLN A 38 4.67 9.14 -0.81
CA GLN A 38 6.08 9.38 -0.52
C GLN A 38 6.94 8.83 -1.67
N PRO A 39 7.21 9.65 -2.72
CA PRO A 39 8.05 9.23 -3.82
C PRO A 39 9.44 8.77 -3.35
N PHE A 40 9.87 7.60 -3.81
CA PHE A 40 11.08 6.95 -3.31
C PHE A 40 12.31 7.27 -4.15
N ASP A 41 13.48 7.23 -3.52
CA ASP A 41 14.75 7.15 -4.24
C ASP A 41 15.29 5.74 -4.10
N LEU A 42 15.54 5.08 -5.23
CA LEU A 42 15.98 3.70 -5.21
C LEU A 42 17.43 3.56 -4.75
N ASP A 43 18.27 4.59 -4.93
CA ASP A 43 19.65 4.57 -4.42
C ASP A 43 19.66 4.69 -2.89
N ASP A 44 18.88 5.61 -2.33
CA ASP A 44 18.70 5.72 -0.87
C ASP A 44 18.19 4.39 -0.28
N GLY A 45 17.22 3.76 -0.95
CA GLY A 45 16.68 2.45 -0.57
C GLY A 45 17.73 1.33 -0.64
N CYS A 46 18.55 1.29 -1.69
CA CYS A 46 19.63 0.32 -1.81
C CYS A 46 20.70 0.51 -0.73
N ASP A 47 21.06 1.75 -0.41
CA ASP A 47 22.01 2.07 0.66
C ASP A 47 21.48 1.65 2.03
N HIS A 48 20.18 1.85 2.28
CA HIS A 48 19.50 1.32 3.46
C HIS A 48 19.59 -0.20 3.56
N LEU A 49 19.25 -0.92 2.47
CA LEU A 49 19.32 -2.38 2.41
C LEU A 49 20.75 -2.90 2.68
N ARG A 50 21.78 -2.25 2.12
CA ARG A 50 23.18 -2.63 2.38
C ARG A 50 23.58 -2.42 3.85
N ARG A 51 23.19 -1.28 4.45
CA ARG A 51 23.47 -1.00 5.88
C ARG A 51 22.83 -2.04 6.79
N ARG A 52 21.57 -2.37 6.52
CA ARG A 52 20.83 -3.40 7.26
C ARG A 52 21.45 -4.79 7.11
N HIS A 53 21.90 -5.12 5.91
CA HIS A 53 22.54 -6.42 5.68
C HIS A 53 23.87 -6.53 6.44
N ALA A 54 24.67 -5.44 6.46
CA ALA A 54 25.91 -5.38 7.22
C ALA A 54 25.71 -5.51 8.74
N SER A 55 24.53 -5.15 9.28
CA SER A 55 24.21 -5.23 10.71
C SER A 55 23.68 -6.60 11.18
N ARG A 56 23.83 -7.66 10.35
CA ARG A 56 23.53 -9.09 10.59
C ARG A 56 22.17 -9.61 10.12
N SER A 57 21.39 -8.86 9.35
CA SER A 57 20.13 -9.37 8.78
C SER A 57 20.38 -10.12 7.46
N SER A 58 20.07 -11.41 7.41
CA SER A 58 20.25 -12.25 6.21
C SER A 58 19.22 -12.01 5.10
N PHE A 59 18.17 -11.23 5.38
CA PHE A 59 17.15 -10.85 4.41
C PHE A 59 16.56 -9.48 4.72
N SER A 60 15.88 -8.88 3.73
CA SER A 60 15.05 -7.69 3.90
C SER A 60 13.69 -7.85 3.23
N ILE A 61 12.63 -7.34 3.85
CA ILE A 61 11.27 -7.29 3.29
C ILE A 61 10.95 -5.85 2.90
N VAL A 62 10.54 -5.63 1.66
CA VAL A 62 10.09 -4.33 1.17
C VAL A 62 8.65 -4.47 0.70
N VAL A 63 7.73 -3.72 1.32
CA VAL A 63 6.33 -3.68 0.88
C VAL A 63 6.16 -2.53 -0.10
N VAL A 64 5.57 -2.81 -1.25
CA VAL A 64 5.45 -1.85 -2.35
C VAL A 64 3.97 -1.70 -2.71
N ALA A 65 3.41 -0.51 -2.53
CA ALA A 65 2.09 -0.21 -3.08
C ALA A 65 2.16 -0.19 -4.62
N GLU A 66 1.15 -0.73 -5.30
CA GLU A 66 1.07 -0.76 -6.78
C GLU A 66 1.17 0.64 -7.43
N GLY A 67 0.85 1.70 -6.68
CA GLY A 67 0.95 3.10 -7.11
C GLY A 67 2.19 3.84 -6.59
N ALA A 68 3.16 3.14 -5.98
CA ALA A 68 4.40 3.77 -5.56
C ALA A 68 5.18 4.28 -6.78
N VAL A 69 5.72 5.50 -6.68
CA VAL A 69 6.45 6.16 -7.76
C VAL A 69 7.83 6.61 -7.29
N PRO A 70 8.85 6.58 -8.16
CA PRO A 70 10.15 7.14 -7.83
C PRO A 70 10.05 8.68 -7.76
N LYS A 71 10.99 9.29 -7.04
CA LYS A 71 11.24 10.74 -7.14
C LYS A 71 11.54 11.09 -8.60
N GLU A 72 11.13 12.29 -9.01
CA GLU A 72 11.31 12.75 -10.38
C GLU A 72 12.80 12.71 -10.79
N GLY A 73 13.09 12.09 -11.92
CA GLY A 73 14.45 11.99 -12.48
C GLY A 73 15.38 10.93 -11.86
N THR A 74 14.93 10.14 -10.87
CA THR A 74 15.79 9.13 -10.22
C THR A 74 15.66 7.73 -10.82
N LEU A 75 14.49 7.38 -11.33
CA LEU A 75 14.22 6.14 -12.04
C LEU A 75 13.05 6.32 -13.00
N GLU A 76 13.19 5.84 -14.22
CA GLU A 76 12.08 5.80 -15.18
C GLU A 76 11.35 4.47 -15.06
N LEU A 77 10.05 4.52 -14.75
CA LEU A 77 9.16 3.37 -14.81
C LEU A 77 8.34 3.42 -16.11
N PRO A 78 8.08 2.28 -16.76
CA PRO A 78 7.23 2.25 -17.95
C PRO A 78 5.83 2.78 -17.64
N GLU A 79 5.23 3.46 -18.61
CA GLU A 79 3.83 3.85 -18.49
C GLU A 79 2.94 2.60 -18.44
N PRO A 80 2.02 2.52 -17.45
CA PRO A 80 1.11 1.40 -17.35
C PRO A 80 0.15 1.36 -18.54
N PRO A 81 -0.19 0.16 -19.06
CA PRO A 81 -1.18 0.04 -20.11
C PRO A 81 -2.54 0.52 -19.61
N VAL A 82 -3.33 1.09 -20.50
CA VAL A 82 -4.67 1.59 -20.18
C VAL A 82 -5.70 0.46 -20.29
N ASP A 83 -6.73 0.48 -19.45
CA ASP A 83 -7.89 -0.43 -19.55
C ASP A 83 -8.96 0.08 -20.53
N GLU A 84 -10.02 -0.70 -20.71
CA GLU A 84 -11.13 -0.40 -21.62
C GLU A 84 -11.87 0.92 -21.30
N ASN A 85 -11.72 1.41 -20.06
CA ASN A 85 -12.36 2.63 -19.57
C ASN A 85 -11.41 3.83 -19.57
N GLY A 86 -10.19 3.68 -20.09
CA GLY A 86 -9.22 4.78 -20.11
C GLY A 86 -8.39 4.91 -18.83
N PHE A 87 -8.48 3.97 -17.88
CA PHE A 87 -7.71 4.04 -16.64
C PHE A 87 -6.38 3.26 -16.71
N PRO A 88 -5.29 3.79 -16.14
CA PRO A 88 -4.03 3.06 -15.98
C PRO A 88 -4.22 1.74 -15.23
N ARG A 89 -3.78 0.63 -15.80
CA ARG A 89 -3.72 -0.66 -15.12
C ARG A 89 -2.41 -0.75 -14.36
N LEU A 90 -2.49 -0.48 -13.06
CA LEU A 90 -1.36 -0.59 -12.16
C LEU A 90 -1.08 -2.04 -11.76
N GLY A 91 0.12 -2.23 -11.25
CA GLY A 91 0.67 -3.53 -10.87
C GLY A 91 1.93 -3.85 -11.67
N GLY A 92 2.87 -4.54 -11.03
CA GLY A 92 4.17 -4.90 -11.63
C GLY A 92 5.30 -3.92 -11.37
N VAL A 93 5.09 -2.85 -10.57
CA VAL A 93 6.17 -1.95 -10.15
C VAL A 93 7.32 -2.73 -9.50
N ALA A 94 7.01 -3.75 -8.69
CA ALA A 94 8.03 -4.57 -8.06
C ALA A 94 8.87 -5.38 -9.06
N TYR A 95 8.32 -5.75 -10.24
CA TYR A 95 9.11 -6.40 -11.29
C TYR A 95 10.10 -5.46 -11.96
N HIS A 96 9.84 -4.15 -11.96
CA HIS A 96 10.79 -3.16 -12.43
C HIS A 96 11.85 -2.82 -11.39
N LEU A 97 11.47 -2.80 -10.10
CA LEU A 97 12.41 -2.52 -9.01
C LEU A 97 13.38 -3.66 -8.74
N ALA A 98 12.94 -4.91 -8.83
CA ALA A 98 13.79 -6.07 -8.53
C ALA A 98 15.13 -6.09 -9.28
N PRO A 99 15.19 -6.02 -10.63
CA PRO A 99 16.47 -6.05 -11.35
C PRO A 99 17.35 -4.83 -11.02
N GLU A 100 16.76 -3.67 -10.76
CA GLU A 100 17.50 -2.47 -10.36
C GLU A 100 18.12 -2.62 -8.97
N ILE A 101 17.39 -3.22 -8.01
CA ILE A 101 17.91 -3.54 -6.67
C ILE A 101 19.03 -4.57 -6.77
N GLU A 102 18.85 -5.65 -7.54
CA GLU A 102 19.91 -6.67 -7.73
C GLU A 102 21.17 -6.06 -8.34
N LYS A 103 21.01 -5.22 -9.38
CA LYS A 103 22.13 -4.54 -10.05
C LYS A 103 22.90 -3.62 -9.11
N ARG A 104 22.21 -2.88 -8.24
CA ARG A 104 22.82 -1.92 -7.32
C ARG A 104 23.42 -2.62 -6.10
N THR A 105 22.72 -3.58 -5.51
CA THR A 105 23.10 -4.18 -4.21
C THR A 105 23.87 -5.49 -4.33
N GLY A 106 23.68 -6.24 -5.41
CA GLY A 106 24.16 -7.63 -5.53
C GLY A 106 23.31 -8.66 -4.77
N PHE A 107 22.24 -8.22 -4.07
CA PHE A 107 21.37 -9.12 -3.32
C PHE A 107 20.33 -9.74 -4.21
N GLN A 108 20.08 -11.04 -4.05
CA GLN A 108 19.04 -11.73 -4.81
C GLN A 108 17.67 -11.15 -4.43
N THR A 109 16.92 -10.64 -5.40
CA THR A 109 15.63 -10.00 -5.17
C THR A 109 14.51 -10.86 -5.70
N ARG A 110 13.54 -11.17 -4.85
CA ARG A 110 12.35 -11.96 -5.21
C ARG A 110 11.11 -11.10 -5.10
N VAL A 111 10.21 -11.28 -6.06
CA VAL A 111 8.97 -10.53 -6.15
C VAL A 111 7.79 -11.45 -5.86
N THR A 112 6.88 -10.97 -5.01
CA THR A 112 5.54 -11.53 -4.84
C THR A 112 4.53 -10.45 -5.12
N ILE A 113 3.67 -10.65 -6.12
CA ILE A 113 2.56 -9.75 -6.44
C ILE A 113 1.28 -10.40 -5.96
N LEU A 114 0.63 -9.81 -4.96
CA LEU A 114 -0.63 -10.34 -4.44
C LEU A 114 -1.79 -10.02 -5.38
N GLY A 115 -1.81 -8.82 -5.96
CA GLY A 115 -2.85 -8.38 -6.89
C GLY A 115 -4.26 -8.63 -6.37
N HIS A 116 -5.12 -9.21 -7.21
CA HIS A 116 -6.54 -9.45 -6.93
C HIS A 116 -6.81 -10.43 -5.79
N LEU A 117 -5.82 -11.22 -5.33
CA LEU A 117 -5.99 -12.09 -4.17
C LEU A 117 -6.44 -11.30 -2.94
N GLN A 118 -5.99 -10.04 -2.80
CA GLN A 118 -6.34 -9.14 -1.70
C GLN A 118 -7.81 -8.71 -1.69
N ARG A 119 -8.53 -8.86 -2.82
CA ARG A 119 -9.95 -8.55 -2.93
C ARG A 119 -10.84 -9.79 -2.75
N GLY A 120 -10.23 -10.95 -2.56
CA GLY A 120 -10.92 -12.22 -2.31
C GLY A 120 -10.81 -12.66 -0.86
N GLY A 121 -11.47 -13.79 -0.56
CA GLY A 121 -11.46 -14.40 0.77
C GLY A 121 -12.66 -14.01 1.64
N SER A 122 -12.82 -14.72 2.76
CA SER A 122 -13.88 -14.43 3.71
C SER A 122 -13.50 -13.22 4.58
N PRO A 123 -14.38 -12.23 4.76
CA PRO A 123 -14.08 -11.06 5.59
C PRO A 123 -13.79 -11.48 7.04
N VAL A 124 -12.92 -10.73 7.71
CA VAL A 124 -12.60 -10.93 9.14
C VAL A 124 -13.74 -10.43 10.04
N ALA A 125 -13.69 -10.74 11.33
CA ALA A 125 -14.74 -10.37 12.28
C ALA A 125 -15.06 -8.86 12.28
N PHE A 126 -14.02 -8.03 12.24
CA PHE A 126 -14.16 -6.58 12.19
C PHE A 126 -14.95 -6.12 10.95
N ASP A 127 -14.57 -6.57 9.75
CA ASP A 127 -15.22 -6.19 8.50
C ASP A 127 -16.67 -6.67 8.42
N ARG A 128 -16.97 -7.86 8.97
CA ARG A 128 -18.34 -8.37 9.05
C ARG A 128 -19.23 -7.46 9.90
N VAL A 129 -18.77 -7.12 11.11
CA VAL A 129 -19.51 -6.23 12.01
C VAL A 129 -19.68 -4.86 11.39
N LEU A 130 -18.62 -4.30 10.80
CA LEU A 130 -18.67 -3.01 10.12
C LEU A 130 -19.67 -3.02 8.97
N GLY A 131 -19.61 -4.03 8.10
CA GLY A 131 -20.54 -4.19 6.98
C GLY A 131 -21.99 -4.33 7.42
N THR A 132 -22.27 -5.09 8.48
CA THR A 132 -23.61 -5.19 9.05
C THR A 132 -24.10 -3.84 9.57
N ARG A 133 -23.28 -3.10 10.33
CA ARG A 133 -23.64 -1.78 10.85
C ARG A 133 -23.88 -0.77 9.73
N PHE A 134 -23.07 -0.79 8.66
CA PHE A 134 -23.27 0.04 7.48
C PHE A 134 -24.57 -0.28 6.75
N GLY A 135 -24.88 -1.57 6.58
CA GLY A 135 -26.13 -2.00 5.94
C GLY A 135 -27.38 -1.53 6.68
N ILE A 136 -27.39 -1.67 8.02
CA ILE A 136 -28.49 -1.19 8.86
C ILE A 136 -28.63 0.33 8.75
N ALA A 137 -27.55 1.08 8.95
CA ALA A 137 -27.58 2.54 8.88
C ALA A 137 -28.02 3.06 7.49
N ALA A 138 -27.64 2.36 6.42
CA ALA A 138 -28.07 2.72 5.06
C ALA A 138 -29.57 2.49 4.86
N ALA A 139 -30.12 1.39 5.40
CA ALA A 139 -31.56 1.12 5.35
C ALA A 139 -32.35 2.17 6.13
N ASP A 140 -31.88 2.55 7.33
CA ASP A 140 -32.51 3.60 8.15
C ASP A 140 -32.47 4.97 7.43
N LEU A 141 -31.33 5.30 6.80
CA LEU A 141 -31.17 6.54 6.06
C LEU A 141 -32.14 6.63 4.87
N VAL A 142 -32.33 5.53 4.14
CA VAL A 142 -33.32 5.45 3.04
C VAL A 142 -34.74 5.60 3.58
N ALA A 143 -35.08 4.92 4.68
CA ALA A 143 -36.40 5.02 5.30
C ALA A 143 -36.73 6.44 5.78
N ALA A 144 -35.71 7.20 6.23
CA ALA A 144 -35.83 8.60 6.62
C ALA A 144 -35.80 9.59 5.43
N GLY A 145 -35.68 9.12 4.18
CA GLY A 145 -35.59 9.98 2.99
C GLY A 145 -34.25 10.71 2.83
N GLY A 146 -33.17 10.20 3.43
CA GLY A 146 -31.82 10.76 3.39
C GLY A 146 -31.08 10.55 2.07
N TRP A 147 -31.69 10.92 0.94
CA TRP A 147 -31.12 10.75 -0.39
C TRP A 147 -29.85 11.59 -0.61
N GLY A 148 -28.97 11.11 -1.51
CA GLY A 148 -27.74 11.84 -1.86
C GLY A 148 -26.67 11.82 -0.75
N ARG A 149 -26.80 10.88 0.19
CA ARG A 149 -25.92 10.71 1.35
C ARG A 149 -25.31 9.31 1.37
N MET A 150 -24.16 9.18 2.02
CA MET A 150 -23.38 7.95 2.13
C MET A 150 -23.12 7.67 3.61
N VAL A 151 -23.36 6.43 4.04
CA VAL A 151 -22.94 5.97 5.37
C VAL A 151 -21.42 5.94 5.44
N ALA A 152 -20.87 6.51 6.51
CA ALA A 152 -19.44 6.56 6.77
C ALA A 152 -19.16 6.24 8.24
N ARG A 153 -17.91 5.83 8.51
CA ARG A 153 -17.42 5.65 9.88
C ARG A 153 -16.44 6.77 10.21
N LYS A 154 -16.64 7.42 11.36
CA LYS A 154 -15.67 8.34 11.95
C LYS A 154 -15.30 7.80 13.34
N ALA A 155 -14.05 7.41 13.52
CA ALA A 155 -13.60 6.69 14.71
C ALA A 155 -14.47 5.45 15.00
N GLN A 156 -15.19 5.39 16.12
CA GLN A 156 -16.04 4.24 16.48
C GLN A 156 -17.51 4.39 16.03
N ASP A 157 -17.87 5.57 15.55
CA ASP A 157 -19.25 5.95 15.27
C ASP A 157 -19.59 5.78 13.80
N ILE A 158 -20.82 5.33 13.56
CA ILE A 158 -21.42 5.22 12.24
C ILE A 158 -22.33 6.42 12.07
N GLY A 159 -22.10 7.18 11.02
CA GLY A 159 -22.94 8.31 10.64
C GLY A 159 -23.01 8.38 9.13
N ASP A 160 -23.30 9.56 8.61
CA ASP A 160 -23.48 9.77 7.20
C ASP A 160 -22.99 11.16 6.77
N VAL A 161 -22.57 11.24 5.51
CA VAL A 161 -22.08 12.45 4.85
C VAL A 161 -22.79 12.63 3.53
N THR A 162 -22.78 13.83 2.96
CA THR A 162 -23.27 14.01 1.59
C THR A 162 -22.33 13.33 0.60
N LEU A 163 -22.85 12.88 -0.55
CA LEU A 163 -22.01 12.36 -1.63
C LEU A 163 -21.01 13.42 -2.12
N ALA A 164 -21.39 14.70 -2.10
CA ALA A 164 -20.52 15.80 -2.49
C ALA A 164 -19.30 15.91 -1.56
N GLU A 165 -19.49 15.83 -0.24
CA GLU A 165 -18.39 15.80 0.73
C GLU A 165 -17.52 14.56 0.56
N ALA A 166 -18.14 13.39 0.33
CA ALA A 166 -17.44 12.11 0.22
C ALA A 166 -16.44 12.06 -0.95
N VAL A 167 -16.76 12.73 -2.06
CA VAL A 167 -15.90 12.77 -3.26
C VAL A 167 -15.00 14.00 -3.34
N ALA A 168 -15.14 14.95 -2.40
CA ALA A 168 -14.42 16.22 -2.43
C ALA A 168 -12.91 16.04 -2.27
N GLN A 169 -12.47 15.09 -1.43
CA GLN A 169 -11.07 14.84 -1.12
C GLN A 169 -10.79 13.35 -0.99
N ARG A 170 -9.58 12.95 -1.37
CA ARG A 170 -9.11 11.57 -1.19
C ARG A 170 -8.66 11.35 0.25
N ASN A 171 -9.01 10.20 0.82
CA ASN A 171 -8.49 9.76 2.11
C ASN A 171 -7.07 9.19 1.96
N LEU A 172 -6.08 10.08 1.89
CA LEU A 172 -4.67 9.72 1.82
C LEU A 172 -4.14 9.30 3.19
N LEU A 173 -3.03 8.56 3.20
CA LEU A 173 -2.34 8.21 4.44
C LEU A 173 -1.80 9.47 5.13
N PRO A 174 -2.07 9.69 6.43
CA PRO A 174 -1.46 10.76 7.19
C PRO A 174 0.08 10.60 7.24
N PRO A 175 0.86 11.67 6.99
CA PRO A 175 2.33 11.60 7.04
C PRO A 175 2.88 11.13 8.40
N GLU A 176 2.16 11.41 9.47
CA GLU A 176 2.50 10.98 10.84
C GLU A 176 2.58 9.45 10.94
N LEU A 177 1.61 8.75 10.35
CA LEU A 177 1.52 7.29 10.41
C LEU A 177 2.61 6.63 9.57
N TYR A 178 3.02 7.25 8.46
CA TYR A 178 4.17 6.78 7.72
C TYR A 178 5.46 6.91 8.55
N ARG A 179 5.67 8.04 9.22
CA ARG A 179 6.81 8.25 10.11
C ARG A 179 6.87 7.25 11.27
N GLU A 180 5.72 6.86 11.81
CA GLU A 180 5.65 5.77 12.80
C GLU A 180 6.15 4.44 12.25
N ALA A 181 5.84 4.14 10.97
CA ALA A 181 6.34 2.94 10.32
C ALA A 181 7.85 2.98 10.06
N GLU A 182 8.40 4.15 9.69
CA GLU A 182 9.84 4.34 9.42
C GLU A 182 10.73 4.00 10.61
N VAL A 183 10.24 4.16 11.85
CA VAL A 183 10.96 3.77 13.08
C VAL A 183 11.37 2.29 13.06
N PHE A 184 10.63 1.44 12.34
CA PHE A 184 10.86 0.00 12.29
C PHE A 184 11.70 -0.45 11.10
N PHE A 185 12.15 0.45 10.23
CA PHE A 185 12.92 0.09 9.02
C PHE A 185 14.33 -0.44 9.32
N GLY A 186 14.77 -0.35 10.58
CA GLY A 186 16.07 -0.84 11.06
C GLY A 186 17.15 0.21 10.94
#